data_AF-A0AAV2IQD6-F1
#
_entry.id   AF-A0AAV2IQD6-F1
#
_cell.length_a   1.000
_cell.length_b   1.000
_cell.length_c   1.000
_cell.angle_alpha   90.00
_cell.angle_beta   90.00
_cell.angle_gamma   90.00
#
_symmetry.space_group_name_H-M   'P 1'
#
loop_
_entity.id
_entity.type
_entity.pdbx_description
1 polymer ?
#
loop_
_entity_poly.entity_id
_entity_poly.type
_entity_poly.pdbx_seq_one_letter_code
_entity_poly.pdbx_strand_id
1 'polypeptide(L)'
;NLGDLNLFGPNNRRETVEDQGTHLLVCTQEPLEFGIVLDSSSSIARKDFQTGIKFLQEFLQQFEVGSGPNDVRVSIITYGKGIYPEDAFNLTTYNNKQDVIRAIGQIPHRAGLYTDTGLAIKYMHEAQLVDGVVRPGVEKIGLVITDGNSQLWKVTKQEAENARDDGINMFAIGVGVGIRDSELLNIAGDESRVTKVDNYDSLASIKESLAHKTCIKKEKPTTLPPLDEPCGLKDPADIYFVFSPSALGPDATAWTTSFISNTIDSDDLIDGFRYGVVSGSCPDDAGFDLDTYDNVDDIRARIRSYEERKLPSLVQSLAADGYTAARGARDGARKVAVIVATKDKKLADLQAEVDKLVADGVKVFIADPTGEGISVTGATTLTERSATQQSDQLITALCPSK
;
A
#
# COMPACT_ATOMS: atom_id res chain seq x y z
N ASN A 1 2.45 4.69 30.20
CA ASN A 1 2.78 6.11 30.04
C ASN A 1 4.20 6.21 29.46
N LEU A 2 4.29 5.88 28.17
CA LEU A 2 5.47 6.06 27.32
C LEU A 2 4.91 6.88 26.16
N GLY A 3 5.37 8.12 26.04
CA GLY A 3 4.84 9.06 25.05
C GLY A 3 5.10 8.59 23.62
N ASP A 4 4.16 8.93 22.75
CA ASP A 4 4.21 8.97 21.28
C ASP A 4 5.57 8.59 20.68
N LEU A 5 5.75 7.29 20.46
CA LEU A 5 6.90 6.76 19.72
C LEU A 5 6.64 7.00 18.23
N ASN A 6 7.23 8.07 17.71
CA ASN A 6 7.37 8.29 16.26
C ASN A 6 8.26 7.19 15.67
N LEU A 7 7.65 6.09 15.24
CA LEU A 7 8.35 5.05 14.49
C LEU A 7 8.27 5.40 13.00
N PHE A 8 9.44 5.56 12.39
CA PHE A 8 9.57 5.71 10.95
C PHE A 8 9.63 4.30 10.35
N GLY A 9 8.61 3.92 9.58
CA GLY A 9 8.64 2.68 8.80
C GLY A 9 9.72 2.71 7.70
N PRO A 10 10.01 1.58 7.02
CA PRO A 10 11.18 1.39 6.14
C PRO A 10 11.26 2.29 4.88
N ASN A 11 10.39 3.29 4.73
CA ASN A 11 10.42 4.31 3.68
C ASN A 11 10.30 5.75 4.21
N ASN A 12 10.67 6.01 5.47
CA ASN A 12 10.49 7.32 6.11
C ASN A 12 9.01 7.77 6.19
N ARG A 13 8.09 6.79 6.24
CA ARG A 13 6.64 6.99 6.36
C ARG A 13 6.28 7.20 7.83
N ARG A 14 5.44 8.21 8.12
CA ARG A 14 4.89 8.42 9.46
C ARG A 14 3.87 7.31 9.74
N GLU A 15 4.17 6.45 10.70
CA GLU A 15 3.22 5.48 11.22
C GLU A 15 2.60 6.06 12.49
N THR A 16 1.27 6.25 12.50
CA THR A 16 0.56 6.60 13.73
C THR A 16 0.28 5.31 14.49
N VAL A 17 0.85 5.20 15.69
CA VAL A 17 0.81 4.00 16.54
C VAL A 17 -0.08 4.27 17.75
N GLU A 18 -1.18 3.52 17.87
CA GLU A 18 -2.00 3.53 19.08
C GLU A 18 -1.71 2.27 19.92
N ASP A 19 -1.22 2.46 21.15
CA ASP A 19 -0.91 1.39 22.10
C ASP A 19 -2.17 1.03 22.92
N GLN A 20 -2.79 -0.10 22.58
CA GLN A 20 -3.95 -0.66 23.31
C GLN A 20 -3.53 -1.78 24.29
N GLY A 21 -2.23 -1.88 24.62
CA GLY A 21 -1.67 -2.84 25.56
C GLY A 21 -1.51 -4.28 25.04
N THR A 22 -2.44 -4.80 24.23
CA THR A 22 -2.41 -6.18 23.67
C THR A 22 -2.25 -6.24 22.16
N HIS A 23 -2.41 -5.10 21.48
CA HIS A 23 -2.20 -4.95 20.05
C HIS A 23 -1.66 -3.55 19.72
N LEU A 24 -0.65 -3.50 18.84
CA LEU A 24 -0.14 -2.31 18.17
C LEU A 24 -0.94 -2.12 16.90
N LEU A 25 -1.61 -1.00 16.83
CA LEU A 25 -2.59 -0.75 15.81
C LEU A 25 -1.90 0.12 14.75
N VAL A 26 -1.29 -0.54 13.75
CA VAL A 26 -0.47 0.09 12.71
C VAL A 26 -1.35 0.50 11.54
N CYS A 27 -1.38 1.80 11.22
CA CYS A 27 -1.94 2.28 9.96
C CYS A 27 -1.02 1.91 8.80
N THR A 28 -1.20 0.71 8.23
CA THR A 28 -0.59 0.37 6.95
C THR A 28 -1.38 1.10 5.88
N GLN A 29 -0.74 2.03 5.16
CA GLN A 29 -1.47 2.87 4.22
C GLN A 29 -1.94 2.04 3.00
N GLU A 30 -3.23 1.71 3.02
CA GLU A 30 -4.02 1.24 1.89
C GLU A 30 -4.63 2.46 1.16
N PRO A 31 -4.99 2.34 -0.13
CA PRO A 31 -5.71 3.42 -0.82
C PRO A 31 -7.01 3.77 -0.08
N LEU A 32 -7.33 5.07 -0.05
CA LEU A 32 -8.52 5.60 0.62
C LEU A 32 -9.08 6.80 -0.15
N GLU A 33 -10.40 6.96 -0.14
CA GLU A 33 -11.10 8.10 -0.72
C GLU A 33 -11.81 8.90 0.38
N PHE A 34 -11.32 10.11 0.68
CA PHE A 34 -11.94 11.01 1.64
C PHE A 34 -12.90 12.01 0.98
N GLY A 35 -14.13 12.07 1.50
CA GLY A 35 -15.06 13.18 1.33
C GLY A 35 -15.16 13.98 2.62
N ILE A 36 -14.64 15.20 2.64
CA ILE A 36 -14.66 16.06 3.83
C ILE A 36 -15.79 17.08 3.71
N VAL A 37 -16.63 17.17 4.74
CA VAL A 37 -17.73 18.13 4.85
C VAL A 37 -17.45 19.06 6.02
N LEU A 38 -17.11 20.31 5.74
CA LEU A 38 -16.71 21.29 6.74
C LEU A 38 -17.75 22.40 6.93
N ASP A 39 -18.23 22.55 8.16
CA ASP A 39 -19.14 23.62 8.54
C ASP A 39 -18.47 24.99 8.47
N SER A 40 -19.09 25.92 7.75
CA SER A 40 -18.70 27.31 7.53
C SER A 40 -19.85 28.26 7.92
N SER A 41 -20.72 27.81 8.82
CA SER A 41 -21.84 28.60 9.33
C SER A 41 -21.39 29.77 10.21
N SER A 42 -22.32 30.68 10.49
CA SER A 42 -22.06 31.89 11.27
C SER A 42 -21.93 31.66 12.78
N SER A 43 -22.23 30.46 13.30
CA SER A 43 -21.98 30.10 14.71
C SER A 43 -20.49 29.99 15.00
N ILE A 44 -19.70 29.61 13.99
CA ILE A 44 -18.26 29.44 14.07
C ILE A 44 -17.61 30.81 13.95
N ALA A 45 -16.78 31.21 14.92
CA ALA A 45 -15.99 32.42 14.79
C ALA A 45 -14.93 32.24 13.69
N ARG A 46 -14.57 33.31 12.98
CA ARG A 46 -13.55 33.24 11.91
C ARG A 46 -12.22 32.60 12.36
N LYS A 47 -11.82 32.87 13.61
CA LYS A 47 -10.62 32.28 14.22
C LYS A 47 -10.78 30.76 14.38
N ASP A 48 -11.93 30.32 14.85
CA ASP A 48 -12.25 28.91 15.07
C ASP A 48 -12.33 28.14 13.75
N PHE A 49 -12.92 28.75 12.71
CA PHE A 49 -12.89 28.20 11.35
C PHE A 49 -11.45 28.00 10.86
N GLN A 50 -10.57 28.98 11.08
CA GLN A 50 -9.14 28.85 10.75
C GLN A 50 -8.45 27.73 11.54
N THR A 51 -8.82 27.54 12.81
CA THR A 51 -8.35 26.40 13.60
C THR A 51 -8.85 25.08 13.01
N GLY A 52 -10.09 25.00 12.54
CA GLY A 52 -10.62 23.84 11.82
C GLY A 52 -9.89 23.54 10.50
N ILE A 53 -9.56 24.57 9.72
CA ILE A 53 -8.72 24.46 8.52
C ILE A 53 -7.33 23.91 8.87
N LYS A 54 -6.69 24.46 9.90
CA LYS A 54 -5.38 23.99 10.36
C LYS A 54 -5.43 22.54 10.83
N PHE A 55 -6.48 22.16 11.56
CA PHE A 55 -6.71 20.78 11.97
C PHE A 55 -6.77 19.84 10.75
N LEU A 56 -7.56 20.17 9.72
CA LEU A 56 -7.64 19.36 8.50
C LEU A 56 -6.28 19.22 7.81
N GLN A 57 -5.49 20.29 7.76
CA GLN A 57 -4.13 20.23 7.21
C GLN A 57 -3.23 19.30 8.02
N GLU A 58 -3.27 19.36 9.36
CA GLU A 58 -2.48 18.48 10.24
C GLU A 58 -2.96 17.03 10.23
N PHE A 59 -4.27 16.81 10.10
CA PHE A 59 -4.87 15.50 9.93
C PHE A 59 -4.42 14.84 8.62
N LEU A 60 -4.48 15.57 7.50
CA LEU A 60 -4.04 15.05 6.21
C LEU A 60 -2.53 14.85 6.10
N GLN A 61 -1.73 15.48 6.96
CA GLN A 61 -0.31 15.19 7.07
C GLN A 61 0.00 13.78 7.59
N GLN A 62 -0.98 13.09 8.19
CA GLN A 62 -0.84 11.71 8.66
C GLN A 62 -0.94 10.69 7.52
N PHE A 63 -1.37 11.10 6.32
CA PHE A 63 -1.56 10.22 5.16
C PHE A 63 -0.62 10.57 4.02
N GLU A 64 -0.20 9.61 3.19
CA GLU A 64 0.36 9.92 1.86
C GLU A 64 -0.77 10.24 0.89
N VAL A 65 -0.91 11.54 0.58
CA VAL A 65 -1.92 12.07 -0.31
C VAL A 65 -1.32 12.29 -1.70
N GLY A 66 -1.96 11.74 -2.71
CA GLY A 66 -1.46 11.76 -4.07
C GLY A 66 -2.35 11.01 -5.05
N SER A 67 -1.82 10.76 -6.24
CA SER A 67 -2.51 10.10 -7.35
C SER A 67 -2.02 8.67 -7.60
N GLY A 68 -1.06 8.18 -6.80
CA GLY A 68 -0.55 6.83 -6.88
C GLY A 68 -1.60 5.78 -6.49
N PRO A 69 -1.40 4.51 -6.90
CA PRO A 69 -2.37 3.44 -6.69
C PRO A 69 -2.70 3.17 -5.22
N ASN A 70 -1.78 3.49 -4.29
CA ASN A 70 -1.93 3.28 -2.84
C ASN A 70 -2.09 4.60 -2.06
N ASP A 71 -2.15 5.74 -2.76
CA ASP A 71 -2.25 7.04 -2.11
C ASP A 71 -3.68 7.30 -1.63
N VAL A 72 -3.82 8.18 -0.66
CA VAL A 72 -5.10 8.76 -0.25
C VAL A 72 -5.49 9.87 -1.21
N ARG A 73 -6.75 9.90 -1.64
CA ARG A 73 -7.32 11.02 -2.40
C ARG A 73 -8.36 11.74 -1.55
N VAL A 74 -8.43 13.05 -1.72
CA VAL A 74 -9.23 13.92 -0.85
C VAL A 74 -10.12 14.82 -1.69
N SER A 75 -11.38 14.92 -1.29
CA SER A 75 -12.33 15.90 -1.73
C SER A 75 -12.86 16.65 -0.52
N ILE A 76 -13.29 17.90 -0.73
CA ILE A 76 -13.85 18.73 0.33
C ILE A 76 -15.00 19.57 -0.20
N ILE A 77 -16.01 19.78 0.63
CA ILE A 77 -17.10 20.74 0.45
C ILE A 77 -17.31 21.49 1.77
N THR A 78 -17.61 22.79 1.68
CA THR A 78 -18.03 23.58 2.84
C THR A 78 -19.48 23.99 2.73
N TYR A 79 -20.11 24.26 3.87
CA TYR A 79 -21.53 24.58 3.92
C TYR A 79 -21.92 25.54 5.04
N GLY A 80 -23.13 26.06 4.97
CA GLY A 80 -23.74 26.98 5.94
C GLY A 80 -25.22 27.15 5.60
N LYS A 81 -25.60 28.29 4.99
CA LYS A 81 -26.96 28.51 4.45
C LYS A 81 -27.30 27.56 3.28
N GLY A 82 -26.29 26.93 2.71
CA GLY A 82 -26.31 25.94 1.64
C GLY A 82 -24.88 25.45 1.44
N ILE A 83 -24.59 24.80 0.31
CA ILE A 83 -23.22 24.40 -0.04
C ILE A 83 -22.49 25.53 -0.79
N TYR A 84 -21.15 25.53 -0.75
CA TYR A 84 -20.29 26.47 -1.48
C TYR A 84 -19.38 25.73 -2.47
N PRO A 85 -19.89 25.28 -3.64
CA PRO A 85 -19.11 24.52 -4.61
C PRO A 85 -17.89 25.27 -5.16
N GLU A 86 -17.92 26.60 -5.14
CA GLU A 86 -16.79 27.45 -5.57
C GLU A 86 -15.55 27.32 -4.68
N ASP A 87 -15.71 26.85 -3.44
CA ASP A 87 -14.64 26.62 -2.48
C ASP A 87 -14.26 25.14 -2.37
N ALA A 88 -14.93 24.28 -3.15
CA ALA A 88 -14.81 22.83 -3.11
C ALA A 88 -13.78 22.31 -4.12
N PHE A 89 -13.26 21.13 -3.85
CA PHE A 89 -12.51 20.37 -4.86
C PHE A 89 -12.78 18.87 -4.73
N ASN A 90 -12.65 18.15 -5.84
CA ASN A 90 -12.90 16.71 -5.96
C ASN A 90 -11.63 15.88 -5.82
N LEU A 91 -11.79 14.56 -5.66
CA LEU A 91 -10.73 13.57 -5.45
C LEU A 91 -9.58 13.63 -6.47
N THR A 92 -9.86 14.08 -7.69
CA THR A 92 -8.90 14.13 -8.81
C THR A 92 -8.40 15.54 -9.13
N THR A 93 -8.71 16.53 -8.30
CA THR A 93 -8.37 17.94 -8.57
C THR A 93 -6.88 18.22 -8.34
N TYR A 94 -6.32 17.60 -7.30
CA TYR A 94 -4.91 17.76 -6.91
C TYR A 94 -4.24 16.40 -6.85
N ASN A 95 -2.99 16.33 -7.34
CA ASN A 95 -2.26 15.07 -7.51
C ASN A 95 -1.13 14.88 -6.49
N ASN A 96 -0.95 15.82 -5.56
CA ASN A 96 0.05 15.75 -4.51
C ASN A 96 -0.43 16.40 -3.20
N LYS A 97 0.13 15.93 -2.08
CA LYS A 97 -0.17 16.40 -0.73
C LYS A 97 -0.01 17.90 -0.55
N GLN A 98 1.05 18.50 -1.09
CA GLN A 98 1.35 19.92 -0.85
C GLN A 98 0.27 20.84 -1.42
N ASP A 99 -0.25 20.52 -2.61
CA ASP A 99 -1.30 21.30 -3.24
C ASP A 99 -2.65 21.10 -2.55
N VAL A 100 -2.99 19.88 -2.10
CA VAL A 100 -4.19 19.63 -1.28
C VAL A 100 -4.16 20.46 0.01
N ILE A 101 -3.03 20.41 0.74
CA ILE A 101 -2.86 21.17 1.98
C ILE A 101 -2.96 22.67 1.72
N ARG A 102 -2.35 23.17 0.64
CA ARG A 102 -2.44 24.59 0.26
C ARG A 102 -3.86 25.01 -0.08
N ALA A 103 -4.58 24.20 -0.86
CA ALA A 103 -5.95 24.47 -1.28
C ALA A 103 -6.89 24.55 -0.07
N ILE A 104 -6.80 23.59 0.86
CA ILE A 104 -7.56 23.62 2.12
C ILE A 104 -7.26 24.90 2.91
N GLY A 105 -6.00 25.31 2.97
CA GLY A 105 -5.57 26.55 3.63
C GLY A 105 -6.17 27.84 3.03
N GLN A 106 -6.70 27.80 1.82
CA GLN A 106 -7.26 28.94 1.10
C GLN A 106 -8.79 29.02 1.15
N ILE A 107 -9.46 28.01 1.72
CA ILE A 107 -10.92 27.97 1.83
C ILE A 107 -11.40 29.13 2.74
N PRO A 108 -12.29 30.01 2.25
CA PRO A 108 -12.80 31.12 3.05
C PRO A 108 -13.87 30.68 4.06
N HIS A 109 -13.93 31.37 5.20
CA HIS A 109 -15.09 31.27 6.09
C HIS A 109 -16.25 32.09 5.51
N ARG A 110 -17.29 31.41 5.05
CA ARG A 110 -18.46 32.04 4.39
C ARG A 110 -19.49 32.56 5.39
N ALA A 111 -19.41 32.14 6.66
CA ALA A 111 -20.29 32.54 7.75
C ALA A 111 -21.78 32.47 7.37
N GLY A 112 -22.18 31.33 6.79
CA GLY A 112 -23.56 31.12 6.34
C GLY A 112 -24.56 31.17 7.49
N LEU A 113 -25.66 31.89 7.33
CA LEU A 113 -26.78 31.82 8.26
C LEU A 113 -27.42 30.43 8.10
N TYR A 114 -27.33 29.58 9.14
CA TYR A 114 -27.78 28.18 9.22
C TYR A 114 -26.71 27.12 8.90
N THR A 115 -27.08 25.86 9.16
CA THR A 115 -26.21 24.67 9.11
C THR A 115 -26.93 23.58 8.30
N ASP A 116 -26.84 23.65 6.98
CA ASP A 116 -27.48 22.70 6.05
C ASP A 116 -26.60 21.46 5.80
N THR A 117 -26.37 20.69 6.86
CA THR A 117 -25.48 19.52 6.85
C THR A 117 -25.95 18.44 5.87
N GLY A 118 -27.26 18.20 5.78
CA GLY A 118 -27.82 17.19 4.88
C GLY A 118 -27.50 17.45 3.41
N LEU A 119 -27.63 18.70 2.95
CA LEU A 119 -27.29 19.05 1.57
C LEU A 119 -25.80 18.86 1.27
N ALA A 120 -24.93 19.15 2.24
CA ALA A 120 -23.48 18.96 2.09
C ALA A 120 -23.09 17.47 2.05
N ILE A 121 -23.71 16.64 2.91
CA ILE A 121 -23.54 15.18 2.88
C ILE A 121 -24.01 14.61 1.53
N LYS A 122 -25.17 15.06 1.05
CA LYS A 122 -25.68 14.66 -0.26
C LYS A 122 -24.72 15.00 -1.39
N TYR A 123 -24.18 16.22 -1.40
CA TYR A 123 -23.21 16.63 -2.41
C TYR A 123 -21.95 15.75 -2.37
N MET A 124 -21.40 15.50 -1.17
CA MET A 124 -20.25 14.63 -1.00
C MET A 124 -20.55 13.20 -1.52
N HIS A 125 -21.70 12.63 -1.16
CA HIS A 125 -22.12 11.30 -1.56
C HIS A 125 -22.34 11.18 -3.08
N GLU A 126 -23.18 12.03 -3.66
CA GLU A 126 -23.64 11.89 -5.04
C GLU A 126 -22.68 12.51 -6.08
N ALA A 127 -21.79 13.42 -5.67
CA ALA A 127 -20.90 14.12 -6.60
C ALA A 127 -19.41 13.81 -6.38
N GLN A 128 -18.97 13.65 -5.12
CA GLN A 128 -17.54 13.52 -4.80
C GLN A 128 -17.11 12.07 -4.56
N LEU A 129 -17.98 11.23 -4.00
CA LEU A 129 -17.72 9.83 -3.66
C LEU A 129 -18.55 8.83 -4.49
N VAL A 130 -19.04 9.25 -5.65
CA VAL A 130 -19.83 8.42 -6.56
C VAL A 130 -18.95 7.43 -7.32
N ASP A 131 -19.53 6.27 -7.64
CA ASP A 131 -18.91 5.24 -8.46
C ASP A 131 -18.49 5.82 -9.83
N GLY A 132 -17.26 5.53 -10.25
CA GLY A 132 -16.63 6.10 -11.44
C GLY A 132 -15.74 7.32 -11.17
N VAL A 133 -15.89 7.99 -10.02
CA VAL A 133 -14.92 8.97 -9.51
C VAL A 133 -13.97 8.29 -8.49
N VAL A 134 -14.54 7.47 -7.62
CA VAL A 134 -13.79 6.63 -6.66
C VAL A 134 -13.06 5.50 -7.39
N ARG A 135 -11.88 5.10 -6.87
CA ARG A 135 -11.17 3.93 -7.40
C ARG A 135 -11.96 2.65 -7.06
N PRO A 136 -12.06 1.68 -7.98
CA PRO A 136 -12.75 0.43 -7.71
C PRO A 136 -12.16 -0.32 -6.51
N GLY A 137 -13.03 -0.76 -5.60
CA GLY A 137 -12.62 -1.54 -4.42
C GLY A 137 -11.88 -0.76 -3.33
N VAL A 138 -11.80 0.57 -3.44
CA VAL A 138 -11.18 1.44 -2.44
C VAL A 138 -12.22 1.92 -1.43
N GLU A 139 -11.87 1.89 -0.15
CA GLU A 139 -12.74 2.36 0.93
C GLU A 139 -13.09 3.84 0.81
N LYS A 140 -14.34 4.18 1.12
CA LYS A 140 -14.89 5.53 1.07
C LYS A 140 -15.12 6.04 2.49
N ILE A 141 -14.47 7.13 2.87
CA ILE A 141 -14.66 7.78 4.17
C ILE A 141 -15.34 9.13 3.99
N GLY A 142 -16.48 9.32 4.64
CA GLY A 142 -17.11 10.63 4.77
C GLY A 142 -16.78 11.23 6.14
N LEU A 143 -16.14 12.41 6.17
CA LEU A 143 -15.75 13.08 7.42
C LEU A 143 -16.50 14.40 7.56
N VAL A 144 -17.44 14.47 8.50
CA VAL A 144 -18.23 15.68 8.78
C VAL A 144 -17.70 16.38 10.03
N ILE A 145 -17.39 17.68 9.92
CA ILE A 145 -16.96 18.52 11.05
C ILE A 145 -17.98 19.65 11.23
N THR A 146 -18.60 19.76 12.40
CA THR A 146 -19.64 20.76 12.67
C THR A 146 -19.70 21.18 14.15
N ASP A 147 -20.09 22.43 14.41
CA ASP A 147 -20.40 22.95 15.75
C ASP A 147 -21.91 23.11 16.02
N GLY A 148 -22.72 22.85 14.98
CA GLY A 148 -24.13 23.18 14.93
C GLY A 148 -25.03 21.95 14.87
N ASN A 149 -26.29 22.14 15.27
CA ASN A 149 -27.33 21.15 15.00
C ASN A 149 -28.02 21.54 13.71
N SER A 150 -28.15 20.61 12.76
CA SER A 150 -28.90 20.94 11.55
C SER A 150 -30.34 21.28 11.90
N GLN A 151 -30.81 22.39 11.33
CA GLN A 151 -32.23 22.76 11.43
C GLN A 151 -33.13 21.77 10.68
N LEU A 152 -32.54 21.03 9.73
CA LEU A 152 -33.17 20.00 8.92
C LEU A 152 -32.62 18.61 9.29
N TRP A 153 -32.47 18.32 10.59
CA TRP A 153 -31.92 17.05 11.10
C TRP A 153 -32.54 15.78 10.48
N LYS A 154 -33.81 15.81 10.05
CA LYS A 154 -34.44 14.68 9.33
C LYS A 154 -33.82 14.45 7.95
N VAL A 155 -33.51 15.53 7.23
CA VAL A 155 -32.81 15.49 5.95
C VAL A 155 -31.37 15.07 6.18
N THR A 156 -30.68 15.65 7.17
CA THR A 156 -29.32 15.21 7.55
C THR A 156 -29.26 13.71 7.81
N LYS A 157 -30.20 13.19 8.60
CA LYS A 157 -30.30 11.76 8.88
C LYS A 157 -30.51 10.95 7.60
N GLN A 158 -31.47 11.32 6.76
CA GLN A 158 -31.79 10.58 5.53
C GLN A 158 -30.61 10.55 4.56
N GLU A 159 -29.97 11.70 4.31
CA GLU A 159 -28.85 11.76 3.36
C GLU A 159 -27.62 11.02 3.90
N ALA A 160 -27.40 11.04 5.22
CA ALA A 160 -26.35 10.24 5.84
C ALA A 160 -26.66 8.73 5.82
N GLU A 161 -27.93 8.33 5.95
CA GLU A 161 -28.36 6.94 5.75
C GLU A 161 -28.07 6.48 4.31
N ASN A 162 -28.47 7.27 3.31
CA ASN A 162 -28.19 6.97 1.90
C ASN A 162 -26.69 6.79 1.63
N ALA A 163 -25.85 7.70 2.15
CA ALA A 163 -24.40 7.61 1.99
C ALA A 163 -23.82 6.32 2.60
N ARG A 164 -24.29 5.92 3.79
CA ARG A 164 -23.84 4.69 4.45
C ARG A 164 -24.32 3.43 3.74
N ASP A 165 -25.56 3.42 3.25
CA ASP A 165 -26.12 2.29 2.49
C ASP A 165 -25.32 2.04 1.19
N ASP A 166 -24.75 3.10 0.60
CA ASP A 166 -23.83 3.03 -0.54
C ASP A 166 -22.36 2.74 -0.14
N GLY A 167 -22.12 2.30 1.08
CA GLY A 167 -20.80 1.85 1.55
C GLY A 167 -19.84 2.98 1.90
N ILE A 168 -20.32 4.18 2.24
CA ILE A 168 -19.46 5.26 2.77
C ILE A 168 -19.41 5.14 4.30
N ASN A 169 -18.20 5.01 4.83
CA ASN A 169 -17.95 5.02 6.26
C ASN A 169 -17.98 6.45 6.80
N MET A 170 -19.12 6.83 7.39
CA MET A 170 -19.35 8.18 7.90
C MET A 170 -18.78 8.38 9.30
N PHE A 171 -17.95 9.42 9.46
CA PHE A 171 -17.41 9.91 10.73
C PHE A 171 -17.96 11.30 11.02
N ALA A 172 -18.32 11.55 12.27
CA ALA A 172 -18.86 12.83 12.71
C ALA A 172 -18.02 13.42 13.84
N ILE A 173 -17.42 14.60 13.60
CA ILE A 173 -16.72 15.39 14.60
C ILE A 173 -17.62 16.56 15.02
N GLY A 174 -18.07 16.51 16.27
CA GLY A 174 -18.78 17.60 16.92
C GLY A 174 -17.82 18.50 17.69
N VAL A 175 -17.91 19.81 17.48
CA VAL A 175 -17.11 20.80 18.19
C VAL A 175 -18.00 21.64 19.10
N GLY A 176 -17.64 21.74 20.37
CA GLY A 176 -18.39 22.53 21.34
C GLY A 176 -19.46 21.76 22.09
N VAL A 177 -20.04 22.44 23.08
CA VAL A 177 -21.08 21.89 23.97
C VAL A 177 -22.50 22.00 23.40
N GLY A 178 -22.68 22.77 22.33
CA GLY A 178 -23.99 23.06 21.74
C GLY A 178 -24.56 21.97 20.83
N ILE A 179 -23.71 21.08 20.32
CA ILE A 179 -24.12 20.00 19.41
C ILE A 179 -24.70 18.80 20.15
N ARG A 180 -25.83 18.27 19.66
CA ARG A 180 -26.51 17.11 20.22
C ARG A 180 -25.84 15.83 19.74
N ASP A 181 -25.63 14.89 20.65
CA ASP A 181 -25.02 13.60 20.32
C ASP A 181 -25.90 12.81 19.32
N SER A 182 -27.23 12.99 19.38
CA SER A 182 -28.15 12.43 18.39
C SER A 182 -27.92 12.94 16.97
N GLU A 183 -27.47 14.19 16.79
CA GLU A 183 -27.17 14.74 15.47
C GLU A 183 -25.93 14.07 14.89
N LEU A 184 -24.87 13.96 15.68
CA LEU A 184 -23.64 13.27 15.29
C LEU A 184 -23.90 11.79 15.00
N LEU A 185 -24.73 11.14 15.81
CA LEU A 185 -25.11 9.75 15.59
C LEU A 185 -25.96 9.57 14.34
N ASN A 186 -26.86 10.51 14.01
CA ASN A 186 -27.59 10.49 12.74
C ASN A 186 -26.65 10.54 11.52
N ILE A 187 -25.52 11.26 11.64
CA ILE A 187 -24.50 11.38 10.60
C ILE A 187 -23.63 10.11 10.52
N ALA A 188 -23.12 9.63 11.65
CA ALA A 188 -22.16 8.53 11.70
C ALA A 188 -22.82 7.14 11.57
N GLY A 189 -24.04 6.98 12.09
CA GLY A 189 -24.76 5.70 12.16
C GLY A 189 -24.21 4.70 13.18
N ASP A 190 -23.06 4.98 13.79
CA ASP A 190 -22.41 4.16 14.82
C ASP A 190 -21.67 5.07 15.81
N GLU A 191 -21.84 4.85 17.11
CA GLU A 191 -21.21 5.65 18.18
C GLU A 191 -19.68 5.60 18.13
N SER A 192 -19.08 4.49 17.66
CA SER A 192 -17.62 4.35 17.54
C SER A 192 -16.98 5.34 16.55
N ARG A 193 -17.78 5.86 15.62
CA ARG A 193 -17.41 6.84 14.58
C ARG A 193 -17.81 8.28 14.92
N VAL A 194 -18.30 8.51 16.14
CA VAL A 194 -18.58 9.84 16.69
C VAL A 194 -17.41 10.30 17.55
N THR A 195 -16.92 11.52 17.31
CA THR A 195 -15.93 12.18 18.16
C THR A 195 -16.44 13.56 18.54
N LYS A 196 -16.38 13.91 19.83
CA LYS A 196 -16.77 15.23 20.32
C LYS A 196 -15.59 15.89 21.03
N VAL A 197 -15.37 17.16 20.76
CA VAL A 197 -14.35 17.98 21.42
C VAL A 197 -14.96 19.25 21.99
N ASP A 198 -14.39 19.77 23.07
CA ASP A 198 -14.98 20.89 23.81
C ASP A 198 -14.95 22.22 23.04
N ASN A 199 -13.97 22.39 22.15
CA ASN A 199 -13.78 23.59 21.33
C ASN A 199 -12.83 23.30 20.16
N TYR A 200 -12.64 24.29 19.28
CA TYR A 200 -11.81 24.14 18.10
C TYR A 200 -10.32 23.92 18.41
N ASP A 201 -9.79 24.51 19.49
CA ASP A 201 -8.38 24.30 19.88
C ASP A 201 -8.14 22.83 20.30
N SER A 202 -9.16 22.16 20.85
CA SER A 202 -9.12 20.73 21.20
C SER A 202 -9.13 19.79 19.99
N LEU A 203 -9.38 20.27 18.76
CA LEU A 203 -9.28 19.41 17.57
C LEU A 203 -7.86 18.85 17.38
N ALA A 204 -6.84 19.59 17.80
CA ALA A 204 -5.44 19.16 17.66
C ALA A 204 -5.13 17.86 18.42
N SER A 205 -5.87 17.53 19.50
CA SER A 205 -5.63 16.32 20.30
C SER A 205 -6.22 15.06 19.69
N ILE A 206 -7.15 15.19 18.73
CA ILE A 206 -7.83 14.03 18.13
C ILE A 206 -7.26 13.64 16.76
N LYS A 207 -6.34 14.42 16.19
CA LYS A 207 -5.86 14.20 14.80
C LYS A 207 -5.27 12.82 14.57
N GLU A 208 -4.48 12.31 15.52
CA GLU A 208 -3.81 11.01 15.43
C GLU A 208 -4.80 9.87 15.65
N SER A 209 -5.59 9.92 16.72
CA SER A 209 -6.65 8.92 16.98
C SER A 209 -7.71 8.88 15.87
N LEU A 210 -8.07 10.03 15.30
CA LEU A 210 -8.98 10.08 14.17
C LEU A 210 -8.34 9.47 12.91
N ALA A 211 -7.10 9.87 12.58
CA ALA A 211 -6.39 9.31 11.42
C ALA A 211 -6.35 7.78 11.51
N HIS A 212 -6.07 7.30 12.71
CA HIS A 212 -6.05 5.89 13.05
C HIS A 212 -7.41 5.20 12.88
N LYS A 213 -8.49 5.78 13.40
CA LYS A 213 -9.85 5.25 13.22
C LYS A 213 -10.31 5.23 11.77
N THR A 214 -9.85 6.19 10.96
CA THR A 214 -10.21 6.31 9.54
C THR A 214 -9.34 5.46 8.61
N CYS A 215 -8.25 4.88 9.11
CA CYS A 215 -7.40 3.97 8.35
C CYS A 215 -7.97 2.55 8.36
N ILE A 216 -7.74 1.79 7.29
CA ILE A 216 -8.04 0.36 7.26
C ILE A 216 -7.07 -0.36 8.18
N LYS A 217 -7.60 -1.08 9.17
CA LYS A 217 -6.82 -1.85 10.14
C LYS A 217 -6.51 -3.23 9.54
N LYS A 218 -5.24 -3.56 9.33
CA LYS A 218 -4.79 -4.95 9.42
C LYS A 218 -4.39 -5.20 10.86
N GLU A 219 -5.05 -6.14 11.52
CA GLU A 219 -4.63 -6.57 12.84
C GLU A 219 -3.24 -7.21 12.73
N LYS A 220 -2.23 -6.58 13.35
CA LYS A 220 -0.98 -7.26 13.66
C LYS A 220 -1.09 -7.77 15.10
N PRO A 221 -1.17 -9.09 15.35
CA PRO A 221 -1.24 -9.62 16.70
C PRO A 221 -0.03 -9.17 17.51
N THR A 222 -0.24 -8.56 18.67
CA THR A 222 0.84 -8.16 19.59
C THR A 222 0.82 -9.04 20.82
N THR A 223 0.77 -10.35 20.60
CA THR A 223 1.31 -11.28 21.60
C THR A 223 2.80 -11.37 21.34
N LEU A 224 3.61 -10.64 22.12
CA LEU A 224 5.05 -10.88 22.19
C LEU A 224 5.26 -12.35 22.62
N PRO A 225 5.82 -13.23 21.76
CA PRO A 225 6.60 -14.35 22.27
C PRO A 225 7.92 -13.78 22.80
N PRO A 226 8.71 -14.56 23.56
CA PRO A 226 10.01 -14.10 24.04
C PRO A 226 10.85 -13.58 22.88
N LEU A 227 11.69 -12.57 23.16
CA LEU A 227 12.59 -11.88 22.23
C LEU A 227 13.48 -12.88 21.45
N ASP A 228 12.95 -13.50 20.41
CA ASP A 228 13.75 -13.97 19.30
C ASP A 228 13.89 -12.78 18.37
N GLU A 229 15.10 -12.24 18.35
CA GLU A 229 15.59 -11.31 17.34
C GLU A 229 15.04 -11.70 15.95
N PRO A 230 14.52 -10.75 15.14
CA PRO A 230 14.05 -11.02 13.78
C PRO A 230 14.96 -12.02 13.06
N CYS A 231 14.39 -13.04 12.41
CA CYS A 231 15.19 -14.17 11.91
C CYS A 231 16.35 -13.74 11.00
N GLY A 232 16.18 -12.67 10.22
CA GLY A 232 17.25 -12.12 9.39
C GLY A 232 18.32 -11.33 10.15
N LEU A 233 18.07 -10.85 11.37
CA LEU A 233 19.12 -10.25 12.21
C LEU A 233 20.00 -11.34 12.85
N LYS A 234 19.38 -12.43 13.31
CA LYS A 234 20.09 -13.60 13.85
C LYS A 234 20.79 -14.42 12.76
N ASP A 235 20.18 -14.52 11.59
CA ASP A 235 20.65 -15.35 10.46
C ASP A 235 20.43 -14.63 9.12
N PRO A 236 21.21 -13.57 8.82
CA PRO A 236 21.03 -12.75 7.63
C PRO A 236 21.22 -13.54 6.34
N ALA A 237 20.50 -13.15 5.28
CA ALA A 237 20.69 -13.74 3.96
C ALA A 237 20.67 -12.71 2.83
N ASP A 238 21.44 -12.98 1.78
CA ASP A 238 21.42 -12.27 0.51
C ASP A 238 20.78 -13.18 -0.53
N ILE A 239 19.65 -12.75 -1.08
CA ILE A 239 18.73 -13.55 -1.88
C ILE A 239 18.71 -13.03 -3.32
N TYR A 240 19.00 -13.89 -4.29
CA TYR A 240 18.84 -13.58 -5.71
C TYR A 240 17.65 -14.31 -6.31
N PHE A 241 16.73 -13.58 -6.94
CA PHE A 241 15.72 -14.15 -7.82
C PHE A 241 16.26 -14.23 -9.24
N VAL A 242 16.24 -15.42 -9.84
CA VAL A 242 16.74 -15.65 -11.20
C VAL A 242 15.62 -16.18 -12.07
N PHE A 243 15.28 -15.46 -13.13
CA PHE A 243 14.25 -15.88 -14.06
C PHE A 243 14.49 -15.32 -15.46
N SER A 244 13.90 -15.95 -16.47
CA SER A 244 13.95 -15.47 -17.85
C SER A 244 12.53 -15.33 -18.38
N PRO A 245 12.02 -14.10 -18.57
CA PRO A 245 10.67 -13.88 -19.09
C PRO A 245 10.39 -14.59 -20.42
N SER A 246 11.38 -14.63 -21.32
CA SER A 246 11.27 -15.32 -22.61
C SER A 246 11.16 -16.84 -22.47
N ALA A 247 11.78 -17.43 -21.45
CA ALA A 247 11.66 -18.86 -21.16
C ALA A 247 10.37 -19.22 -20.41
N LEU A 248 9.81 -18.28 -19.63
CA LEU A 248 8.60 -18.49 -18.84
C LEU A 248 7.32 -18.22 -19.63
N GLY A 249 7.35 -17.29 -20.59
CA GLY A 249 6.15 -16.77 -21.22
C GLY A 249 5.39 -15.77 -20.32
N PRO A 250 4.36 -15.09 -20.84
CA PRO A 250 3.74 -13.95 -20.17
C PRO A 250 3.05 -14.31 -18.85
N ASP A 251 2.28 -15.39 -18.81
CA ASP A 251 1.50 -15.77 -17.62
C ASP A 251 2.40 -16.18 -16.45
N ALA A 252 3.41 -17.01 -16.71
CA ALA A 252 4.38 -17.41 -15.70
C ALA A 252 5.31 -16.26 -15.30
N THR A 253 5.56 -15.29 -16.19
CA THR A 253 6.29 -14.06 -15.84
C THR A 253 5.47 -13.19 -14.90
N ALA A 254 4.18 -12.98 -15.19
CA ALA A 254 3.28 -12.23 -14.30
C ALA A 254 3.19 -12.92 -12.93
N TRP A 255 3.01 -14.24 -12.91
CA TRP A 255 3.06 -15.04 -11.68
C TRP A 255 4.38 -14.85 -10.92
N THR A 256 5.51 -14.85 -11.63
CA THR A 256 6.85 -14.67 -11.03
C THR A 256 6.96 -13.32 -10.33
N THR A 257 6.46 -12.25 -10.96
CA THR A 257 6.46 -10.94 -10.34
C THR A 257 5.59 -10.89 -9.08
N SER A 258 4.41 -11.53 -9.09
CA SER A 258 3.57 -11.64 -7.89
C SER A 258 4.23 -12.47 -6.78
N PHE A 259 4.92 -13.56 -7.13
CA PHE A 259 5.64 -14.40 -6.17
C PHE A 259 6.77 -13.61 -5.50
N ILE A 260 7.57 -12.87 -6.27
CA ILE A 260 8.64 -12.02 -5.73
C ILE A 260 8.05 -10.93 -4.83
N SER A 261 7.02 -10.20 -5.28
CA SER A 261 6.35 -9.17 -4.48
C SER A 261 5.82 -9.71 -3.16
N ASN A 262 5.07 -10.81 -3.18
CA ASN A 262 4.54 -11.43 -1.97
C ASN A 262 5.65 -11.87 -1.00
N THR A 263 6.81 -12.29 -1.53
CA THR A 263 7.95 -12.71 -0.71
C THR A 263 8.61 -11.52 -0.02
N ILE A 264 8.90 -10.46 -0.76
CA ILE A 264 9.63 -9.29 -0.23
C ILE A 264 8.75 -8.37 0.63
N ASP A 265 7.43 -8.39 0.43
CA ASP A 265 6.46 -7.63 1.24
C ASP A 265 6.14 -8.31 2.58
N SER A 266 6.72 -9.49 2.85
CA SER A 266 6.55 -10.18 4.12
C SER A 266 7.32 -9.50 5.25
N ASP A 267 6.62 -9.22 6.35
CA ASP A 267 7.18 -8.68 7.59
C ASP A 267 8.38 -9.46 8.12
N ASP A 268 8.46 -10.77 7.82
CA ASP A 268 9.53 -11.65 8.30
C ASP A 268 10.86 -11.43 7.62
N LEU A 269 10.83 -10.88 6.41
CA LEU A 269 12.01 -10.71 5.59
C LEU A 269 12.44 -9.23 5.47
N ILE A 270 11.79 -8.32 6.19
CA ILE A 270 12.14 -6.89 6.21
C ILE A 270 13.55 -6.67 6.77
N ASP A 271 13.86 -7.30 7.91
CA ASP A 271 15.09 -7.03 8.65
C ASP A 271 16.15 -8.09 8.39
N GLY A 272 17.35 -7.63 8.01
CA GLY A 272 18.52 -8.50 7.87
C GLY A 272 18.60 -9.32 6.58
N PHE A 273 17.66 -9.14 5.64
CA PHE A 273 17.74 -9.69 4.29
C PHE A 273 18.12 -8.63 3.24
N ARG A 274 18.76 -9.07 2.15
CA ARG A 274 19.01 -8.24 0.96
C ARG A 274 18.60 -9.00 -0.28
N TYR A 275 18.15 -8.27 -1.30
CA TYR A 275 17.60 -8.87 -2.52
C TYR A 275 18.32 -8.38 -3.76
N GLY A 276 18.53 -9.29 -4.69
CA GLY A 276 18.95 -9.03 -6.05
C GLY A 276 18.06 -9.76 -7.04
N VAL A 277 17.98 -9.25 -8.28
CA VAL A 277 17.27 -9.90 -9.37
C VAL A 277 18.21 -10.04 -10.55
N VAL A 278 18.34 -11.26 -11.06
CA VAL A 278 19.01 -11.55 -12.33
C VAL A 278 17.94 -11.99 -13.31
N SER A 279 17.51 -11.06 -14.15
CA SER A 279 16.52 -11.31 -15.19
C SER A 279 17.08 -10.99 -16.56
N GLY A 280 16.84 -11.88 -17.52
CA GLY A 280 17.22 -11.70 -18.91
C GLY A 280 16.00 -11.53 -19.79
N SER A 281 15.70 -10.29 -20.19
CA SER A 281 14.76 -9.94 -21.26
C SER A 281 15.54 -9.29 -22.41
N CYS A 282 15.34 -9.77 -23.63
CA CYS A 282 16.06 -9.29 -24.80
C CYS A 282 15.61 -7.87 -25.22
N PRO A 283 16.53 -7.01 -25.67
CA PRO A 283 16.26 -5.99 -26.70
C PRO A 283 16.01 -6.61 -28.10
N ASP A 284 16.25 -7.92 -28.22
CA ASP A 284 16.42 -8.67 -29.47
C ASP A 284 15.21 -9.51 -29.91
N ASP A 285 14.09 -9.50 -29.18
CA ASP A 285 12.86 -10.20 -29.59
C ASP A 285 12.14 -9.50 -30.77
N ALA A 286 12.72 -8.41 -31.29
CA ALA A 286 12.22 -7.64 -32.42
C ALA A 286 12.41 -8.33 -33.79
N GLY A 287 13.01 -9.52 -33.85
CA GLY A 287 13.39 -10.15 -35.12
C GLY A 287 14.68 -9.54 -35.69
N PHE A 288 14.82 -9.59 -37.01
CA PHE A 288 15.83 -8.86 -37.77
C PHE A 288 15.23 -8.47 -39.13
N ASP A 289 15.56 -7.28 -39.63
CA ASP A 289 15.08 -6.80 -40.93
C ASP A 289 15.77 -7.53 -42.09
N LEU A 290 15.18 -7.47 -43.29
CA LEU A 290 15.63 -8.24 -44.46
C LEU A 290 17.08 -7.96 -44.89
N ASP A 291 17.65 -6.82 -44.49
CA ASP A 291 19.00 -6.35 -44.79
C ASP A 291 19.95 -6.38 -43.58
N THR A 292 19.54 -7.02 -42.47
CA THR A 292 20.37 -7.09 -41.25
C THR A 292 21.58 -8.02 -41.41
N TYR A 293 21.50 -9.05 -42.27
CA TYR A 293 22.58 -10.02 -42.47
C TYR A 293 22.76 -10.37 -43.95
N ASP A 294 24.00 -10.29 -44.43
CA ASP A 294 24.36 -10.54 -45.83
C ASP A 294 24.78 -11.99 -46.10
N ASN A 295 24.83 -12.85 -45.08
CA ASN A 295 25.25 -14.24 -45.23
C ASN A 295 24.48 -15.21 -44.31
N VAL A 296 24.41 -16.46 -44.77
CA VAL A 296 23.60 -17.50 -44.14
C VAL A 296 24.18 -17.98 -42.81
N ASP A 297 25.50 -17.85 -42.60
CA ASP A 297 26.13 -18.27 -41.35
C ASP A 297 25.80 -17.33 -40.20
N ASP A 298 25.76 -16.01 -40.46
CA ASP A 298 25.33 -15.00 -39.49
C ASP A 298 23.82 -15.07 -39.23
N ILE A 299 23.00 -15.32 -40.26
CA ILE A 299 21.57 -15.60 -40.07
C ILE A 299 21.38 -16.86 -39.21
N ARG A 300 22.13 -17.94 -39.46
CA ARG A 300 22.06 -19.14 -38.62
C ARG A 300 22.57 -18.88 -37.21
N ALA A 301 23.61 -18.08 -37.03
CA ALA A 301 24.12 -17.70 -35.71
C ALA A 301 23.07 -16.87 -34.95
N ARG A 302 22.40 -15.93 -35.62
CA ARG A 302 21.29 -15.15 -35.08
C ARG A 302 20.08 -16.01 -34.72
N ILE A 303 19.68 -16.91 -35.62
CA ILE A 303 18.56 -17.84 -35.35
C ILE A 303 18.92 -18.75 -34.17
N ARG A 304 20.16 -19.25 -34.09
CA ARG A 304 20.65 -20.03 -32.96
C ARG A 304 20.75 -19.22 -31.67
N SER A 305 20.93 -17.90 -31.73
CA SER A 305 20.93 -17.07 -30.52
C SER A 305 19.53 -16.85 -29.95
N TYR A 306 18.46 -17.03 -30.74
CA TYR A 306 17.11 -17.24 -30.20
C TYR A 306 16.95 -18.59 -29.48
N GLU A 307 17.77 -19.58 -29.83
CA GLU A 307 17.80 -20.89 -29.16
C GLU A 307 18.74 -20.90 -27.93
N GLU A 308 19.49 -19.83 -27.67
CA GLU A 308 20.36 -19.73 -26.51
C GLU A 308 19.56 -19.68 -25.21
N ARG A 309 19.72 -20.74 -24.43
CA ARG A 309 19.10 -20.92 -23.13
C ARG A 309 19.63 -19.87 -22.15
N LYS A 310 18.80 -18.88 -21.84
CA LYS A 310 19.22 -17.79 -20.95
C LYS A 310 19.24 -18.20 -19.49
N LEU A 311 18.32 -19.03 -19.01
CA LEU A 311 18.29 -19.39 -17.59
C LEU A 311 19.61 -20.02 -17.08
N PRO A 312 20.21 -21.03 -17.74
CA PRO A 312 21.54 -21.53 -17.34
C PRO A 312 22.62 -20.45 -17.37
N SER A 313 22.65 -19.57 -18.38
CA SER A 313 23.64 -18.48 -18.46
C SER A 313 23.46 -17.41 -17.38
N LEU A 314 22.21 -17.14 -16.97
CA LEU A 314 21.89 -16.22 -15.87
C LEU A 314 22.34 -16.81 -14.54
N VAL A 315 22.11 -18.11 -14.33
CA VAL A 315 22.59 -18.84 -13.14
C VAL A 315 24.12 -18.91 -13.12
N GLN A 316 24.75 -19.10 -14.29
CA GLN A 316 26.20 -19.04 -14.43
C GLN A 316 26.76 -17.66 -14.08
N SER A 317 26.12 -16.58 -14.54
CA SER A 317 26.49 -15.21 -14.17
C SER A 317 26.35 -15.00 -12.67
N LEU A 318 25.24 -15.45 -12.08
CA LEU A 318 25.02 -15.36 -10.64
C LEU A 318 26.14 -16.09 -9.86
N ALA A 319 26.51 -17.29 -10.30
CA ALA A 319 27.59 -18.06 -9.69
C ALA A 319 28.96 -17.35 -9.82
N ALA A 320 29.22 -16.66 -10.93
CA ALA A 320 30.50 -16.01 -11.18
C ALA A 320 30.73 -14.76 -10.32
N ASP A 321 29.74 -13.88 -10.16
CA ASP A 321 29.94 -12.58 -9.50
C ASP A 321 28.81 -12.09 -8.58
N GLY A 322 27.69 -12.82 -8.50
CA GLY A 322 26.46 -12.37 -7.84
C GLY A 322 26.61 -12.09 -6.34
N TYR A 323 27.39 -12.91 -5.64
CA TYR A 323 27.61 -12.79 -4.19
C TYR A 323 28.93 -12.10 -3.82
N THR A 324 29.43 -11.23 -4.71
CA THR A 324 30.61 -10.41 -4.43
C THR A 324 30.24 -9.13 -3.66
N ALA A 325 31.19 -8.58 -2.90
CA ALA A 325 31.00 -7.30 -2.21
C ALA A 325 30.66 -6.16 -3.18
N ALA A 326 31.18 -6.20 -4.41
CA ALA A 326 30.88 -5.23 -5.47
C ALA A 326 29.40 -5.25 -5.89
N ARG A 327 28.70 -6.37 -5.71
CA ARG A 327 27.25 -6.53 -5.93
C ARG A 327 26.42 -6.34 -4.65
N GLY A 328 27.04 -5.89 -3.56
CA GLY A 328 26.35 -5.60 -2.30
C GLY A 328 26.18 -6.79 -1.35
N ALA A 329 26.81 -7.94 -1.65
CA ALA A 329 26.78 -9.11 -0.78
C ALA A 329 27.54 -8.84 0.53
N ARG A 330 27.02 -9.37 1.64
CA ARG A 330 27.55 -9.22 3.00
C ARG A 330 28.42 -10.40 3.37
N ASP A 331 29.54 -10.10 4.03
CA ASP A 331 30.33 -11.13 4.68
C ASP A 331 29.56 -11.73 5.87
N GLY A 332 29.54 -13.06 5.97
CA GLY A 332 28.78 -13.79 7.00
C GLY A 332 27.28 -13.96 6.77
N ALA A 333 26.68 -13.37 5.72
CA ALA A 333 25.29 -13.64 5.36
C ALA A 333 25.16 -14.94 4.55
N ARG A 334 24.05 -15.66 4.75
CA ARG A 334 23.70 -16.82 3.92
C ARG A 334 23.48 -16.39 2.47
N LYS A 335 23.98 -17.17 1.53
CA LYS A 335 23.72 -16.96 0.11
C LYS A 335 22.52 -17.79 -0.31
N VAL A 336 21.51 -17.16 -0.91
CA VAL A 336 20.31 -17.85 -1.37
C VAL A 336 20.01 -17.50 -2.82
N ALA A 337 19.73 -18.51 -3.64
CA ALA A 337 19.27 -18.34 -5.01
C ALA A 337 17.87 -18.93 -5.15
N VAL A 338 16.93 -18.15 -5.67
CA VAL A 338 15.57 -18.58 -5.99
C VAL A 338 15.44 -18.55 -7.51
N ILE A 339 15.49 -19.72 -8.13
CA ILE A 339 15.44 -19.88 -9.58
C ILE A 339 13.99 -20.19 -9.96
N VAL A 340 13.41 -19.38 -10.84
CA VAL A 340 12.04 -19.58 -11.32
C VAL A 340 12.09 -20.26 -12.68
N ALA A 341 11.49 -21.44 -12.76
CA ALA A 341 11.53 -22.29 -13.94
C ALA A 341 10.19 -23.02 -14.14
N THR A 342 9.91 -23.47 -15.36
CA THR A 342 8.78 -24.36 -15.69
C THR A 342 9.31 -25.73 -16.12
N LYS A 343 8.45 -26.75 -16.10
CA LYS A 343 8.81 -28.13 -16.44
C LYS A 343 9.01 -28.32 -17.94
N ASP A 344 10.18 -27.93 -18.45
CA ASP A 344 10.61 -28.25 -19.82
C ASP A 344 11.61 -29.42 -19.85
N LYS A 345 11.68 -30.12 -21.00
CA LYS A 345 12.46 -31.33 -21.27
C LYS A 345 13.98 -31.18 -21.16
N LYS A 346 14.52 -30.00 -20.84
CA LYS A 346 15.98 -29.72 -20.79
C LYS A 346 16.46 -29.07 -19.48
N LEU A 347 15.83 -29.44 -18.36
CA LEU A 347 16.28 -29.13 -17.01
C LEU A 347 17.72 -29.60 -16.67
N ALA A 348 18.27 -30.54 -17.46
CA ALA A 348 19.59 -31.12 -17.24
C ALA A 348 20.74 -30.10 -17.31
N ASP A 349 20.62 -29.06 -18.14
CA ASP A 349 21.66 -28.01 -18.25
C ASP A 349 21.63 -27.05 -17.06
N LEU A 350 20.48 -26.93 -16.38
CA LEU A 350 20.36 -26.16 -15.15
C LEU A 350 21.08 -26.86 -13.98
N GLN A 351 21.12 -28.20 -13.98
CA GLN A 351 21.75 -28.99 -12.91
C GLN A 351 23.22 -28.62 -12.73
N ALA A 352 23.99 -28.52 -13.82
CA ALA A 352 25.42 -28.22 -13.73
C ALA A 352 25.72 -26.83 -13.13
N GLU A 353 24.83 -25.84 -13.36
CA GLU A 353 24.98 -24.51 -12.79
C GLU A 353 24.48 -24.44 -11.34
N VAL A 354 23.43 -25.20 -11.01
CA VAL A 354 22.99 -25.36 -9.63
C VAL A 354 24.04 -26.08 -8.78
N ASP A 355 24.72 -27.09 -9.33
CA ASP A 355 25.81 -27.79 -8.62
C ASP A 355 26.95 -26.84 -8.24
N LYS A 356 27.27 -25.85 -9.09
CA LYS A 356 28.27 -24.81 -8.78
C LYS A 356 27.81 -23.91 -7.65
N LEU A 357 26.56 -23.41 -7.72
CA LEU A 357 25.99 -22.59 -6.65
C LEU A 357 26.00 -23.34 -5.31
N VAL A 358 25.59 -24.60 -5.30
CA VAL A 358 25.59 -25.43 -4.10
C VAL A 358 27.02 -25.66 -3.58
N ALA A 359 27.99 -25.90 -4.47
CA ALA A 359 29.40 -26.04 -4.10
C ALA A 359 29.97 -24.75 -3.47
N ASP A 360 29.49 -23.58 -3.90
CA ASP A 360 29.87 -22.27 -3.36
C ASP A 360 29.08 -21.86 -2.09
N GLY A 361 28.31 -22.80 -1.53
CA GLY A 361 27.54 -22.64 -0.30
C GLY A 361 26.24 -21.86 -0.47
N VAL A 362 25.73 -21.73 -1.69
CA VAL A 362 24.46 -21.08 -1.98
C VAL A 362 23.31 -22.07 -1.79
N LYS A 363 22.32 -21.71 -0.95
CA LYS A 363 21.09 -22.47 -0.79
C LYS A 363 20.16 -22.16 -1.97
N VAL A 364 19.82 -23.18 -2.75
CA VAL A 364 19.04 -23.03 -3.99
C VAL A 364 17.58 -23.47 -3.78
N PHE A 365 16.65 -22.62 -4.20
CA PHE A 365 15.23 -22.90 -4.27
C PHE A 365 14.75 -22.85 -5.73
N ILE A 366 13.80 -23.71 -6.08
CA ILE A 366 13.11 -23.69 -7.38
C ILE A 366 11.66 -23.28 -7.15
N ALA A 367 11.27 -22.14 -7.70
CA ALA A 367 9.86 -21.74 -7.77
C ALA A 367 9.28 -22.20 -9.11
N ASP A 368 8.18 -22.93 -9.08
CA ASP A 368 7.55 -23.53 -10.26
C ASP A 368 6.18 -22.87 -10.50
N PRO A 369 6.05 -21.91 -11.43
CA PRO A 369 4.78 -21.23 -11.70
C PRO A 369 3.66 -22.17 -12.14
N THR A 370 3.99 -23.36 -12.64
CA THR A 370 3.03 -24.34 -13.16
C THR A 370 2.55 -25.33 -12.10
N GLY A 371 3.30 -25.49 -11.00
CA GLY A 371 3.06 -26.51 -9.98
C GLY A 371 3.14 -27.95 -10.51
N GLU A 372 3.79 -28.17 -11.66
CA GLU A 372 3.93 -29.49 -12.30
C GLU A 372 5.02 -30.36 -11.67
N GLY A 373 5.75 -29.82 -10.69
CA GLY A 373 6.73 -30.54 -9.88
C GLY A 373 8.05 -30.69 -10.61
N ILE A 374 8.80 -29.60 -10.65
CA ILE A 374 10.20 -29.58 -11.11
C ILE A 374 11.08 -30.23 -10.05
N SER A 375 12.15 -30.93 -10.45
CA SER A 375 13.12 -31.50 -9.53
C SER A 375 14.52 -31.26 -10.04
N VAL A 376 15.31 -30.51 -9.27
CA VAL A 376 16.76 -30.29 -9.49
C VAL A 376 17.47 -30.80 -8.24
N THR A 377 18.48 -31.65 -8.43
CA THR A 377 19.25 -32.21 -7.31
C THR A 377 19.99 -31.09 -6.59
N GLY A 378 19.98 -31.09 -5.25
CA GLY A 378 20.62 -30.03 -4.45
C GLY A 378 19.79 -28.75 -4.28
N ALA A 379 18.64 -28.63 -4.97
CA ALA A 379 17.71 -27.53 -4.77
C ALA A 379 16.43 -27.96 -4.04
N THR A 380 15.83 -27.04 -3.29
CA THR A 380 14.51 -27.24 -2.66
C THR A 380 13.43 -26.70 -3.59
N THR A 381 12.52 -27.55 -4.05
CA THR A 381 11.42 -27.10 -4.93
C THR A 381 10.23 -26.64 -4.09
N LEU A 382 9.69 -25.48 -4.43
CA LEU A 382 8.45 -24.95 -3.88
C LEU A 382 7.28 -25.56 -4.67
N THR A 383 6.38 -26.26 -3.99
CA THR A 383 5.45 -27.22 -4.61
C THR A 383 4.00 -26.74 -4.68
N GLU A 384 3.71 -25.60 -4.07
CA GLU A 384 2.34 -25.04 -4.01
C GLU A 384 1.89 -24.43 -5.34
N ARG A 385 0.59 -24.24 -5.56
CA ARG A 385 0.08 -23.83 -6.88
C ARG A 385 0.05 -22.32 -7.12
N SER A 386 -0.11 -21.53 -6.06
CA SER A 386 -0.18 -20.07 -6.18
C SER A 386 1.12 -19.39 -5.76
N ALA A 387 1.34 -18.18 -6.30
CA ALA A 387 2.46 -17.31 -5.94
C ALA A 387 2.50 -17.02 -4.43
N THR A 388 1.33 -16.80 -3.81
CA THR A 388 1.22 -16.58 -2.35
C THR A 388 1.68 -17.80 -1.57
N GLN A 389 1.18 -18.99 -1.91
CA GLN A 389 1.52 -20.20 -1.16
C GLN A 389 3.00 -20.62 -1.33
N GLN A 390 3.57 -20.47 -2.54
CA GLN A 390 5.01 -20.72 -2.72
C GLN A 390 5.86 -19.67 -2.00
N SER A 391 5.40 -18.41 -1.94
CA SER A 391 6.04 -17.36 -1.14
C SER A 391 6.07 -17.75 0.33
N ASP A 392 4.93 -18.17 0.89
CA ASP A 392 4.84 -18.62 2.28
C ASP A 392 5.81 -19.79 2.56
N GLN A 393 5.86 -20.76 1.65
CA GLN A 393 6.78 -21.91 1.75
C GLN A 393 8.26 -21.47 1.75
N LEU A 394 8.62 -20.51 0.91
CA LEU A 394 9.97 -19.94 0.88
C LEU A 394 10.29 -19.20 2.18
N ILE A 395 9.36 -18.37 2.68
CA ILE A 395 9.52 -17.63 3.93
C ILE A 395 9.76 -18.59 5.10
N THR A 396 8.93 -19.63 5.24
CA THR A 396 9.12 -20.67 6.27
C THR A 396 10.50 -21.35 6.15
N ALA A 397 10.98 -21.60 4.93
CA ALA A 397 12.29 -22.24 4.71
C ALA A 397 13.49 -21.31 4.99
N LEU A 398 13.28 -19.98 4.91
CA LEU A 398 14.29 -18.96 5.24
C LEU A 398 14.32 -18.65 6.74
N CYS A 399 13.17 -18.76 7.40
CA CYS A 399 12.94 -18.47 8.82
C CYS A 399 12.16 -19.61 9.49
N PRO A 400 12.81 -20.76 9.75
CA PRO A 400 12.16 -21.96 10.30
C PRO A 400 11.78 -21.86 11.78
N SER A 401 12.13 -20.76 12.47
CA SER A 401 11.78 -20.50 13.87
C SER A 401 10.37 -19.89 14.05
N LYS A 402 9.55 -19.91 13.01
CA LYS A 402 8.14 -19.52 13.04
C LYS A 402 7.21 -20.72 13.22
#